data_AF-A0A6S7FXQ3-F1
#
_entry.id   AF-A0A6S7FXQ3-F1
#
_cell.length_a   1.000
_cell.length_b   1.000
_cell.length_c   1.000
_cell.angle_alpha   90.00
_cell.angle_beta   90.00
_cell.angle_gamma   90.00
#
_symmetry.space_group_name_H-M   'P 1'
#
loop_
_entity.id
_entity.type
_entity.pdbx_description
1 polymer ?
#
loop_
_entity_poly.entity_id
_entity_poly.type
_entity_poly.pdbx_seq_one_letter_code
_entity_poly.pdbx_strand_id
1 'polypeptide(L)'
;MAEKSEQKYFTSDEVLQNILADEADLSDNEDAQVITTNPAEAIDSAVRELWSLRNQTANFVAFEEESTRSLTSLFDKWEKHRVIQERILSSTIIAGSLIAEEVCEWLKIIRRRLSPRMKARNAWTVELTRYLSWSLFSLMKEVVLKSSTSFGIMLQQSEKEVVITFTNIGRVLRDFETFSRVARSEISSYYFSKTCRGKSKGKIAVLVTEEKPLQIKYIKRKSEIIFKCHYSFENEFGYVFS
;
A
#
# COMPACT_ATOMS: atom_id res chain seq x y z
N MET A 1 22.17 25.80 -40.41
CA MET A 1 22.04 26.85 -39.38
C MET A 1 21.08 26.32 -38.33
N ALA A 2 21.58 26.05 -37.13
CA ALA A 2 20.77 25.54 -36.02
C ALA A 2 20.54 26.69 -35.03
N GLU A 3 19.30 27.12 -34.86
CA GLU A 3 18.90 28.05 -33.81
C GLU A 3 18.92 27.31 -32.47
N LYS A 4 19.74 27.81 -31.53
CA LYS A 4 19.74 27.40 -30.13
C LYS A 4 18.54 28.07 -29.45
N SER A 5 17.63 27.29 -28.87
CA SER A 5 16.64 27.79 -27.94
C SER A 5 17.30 28.06 -26.57
N GLU A 6 17.25 29.31 -26.13
CA GLU A 6 17.68 29.70 -24.78
C GLU A 6 16.63 29.21 -23.77
N GLN A 7 17.06 28.36 -22.82
CA GLN A 7 16.25 28.03 -21.64
C GLN A 7 16.23 29.23 -20.71
N LYS A 8 15.07 29.89 -20.63
CA LYS A 8 14.80 30.98 -19.70
C LYS A 8 14.57 30.38 -18.30
N TYR A 9 15.50 30.62 -17.38
CA TYR A 9 15.35 30.22 -15.98
C TYR A 9 14.53 31.28 -15.23
N PHE A 10 13.42 30.86 -14.63
CA PHE A 10 12.60 31.74 -13.79
C PHE A 10 13.22 31.86 -12.40
N THR A 11 13.19 33.07 -11.86
CA THR A 11 13.69 33.40 -10.53
C THR A 11 12.66 32.97 -9.47
N SER A 12 13.10 32.63 -8.25
CA SER A 12 12.20 32.14 -7.18
C SER A 12 11.01 33.07 -6.90
N ASP A 13 11.22 34.38 -7.06
CA ASP A 13 10.17 35.39 -6.87
C ASP A 13 9.17 35.45 -8.04
N GLU A 14 9.59 35.13 -9.28
CA GLU A 14 8.68 35.02 -10.42
C GLU A 14 7.79 33.79 -10.32
N VAL A 15 8.31 32.70 -9.75
CA VAL A 15 7.52 31.48 -9.47
C VAL A 15 6.48 31.76 -8.38
N LEU A 16 6.85 32.48 -7.33
CA LEU A 16 5.92 32.86 -6.26
C LEU A 16 4.83 33.83 -6.75
N GLN A 17 5.16 34.78 -7.61
CA GLN A 17 4.18 35.69 -8.21
C GLN A 17 3.17 34.95 -9.10
N ASN A 18 3.61 33.97 -9.88
CA ASN A 18 2.71 33.16 -10.71
C ASN A 18 1.79 32.25 -9.88
N ILE A 19 2.29 31.69 -8.77
CA ILE A 19 1.47 30.88 -7.85
C ILE A 19 0.40 31.74 -7.17
N LEU A 20 0.75 32.96 -6.75
CA LEU A 20 -0.19 33.88 -6.11
C LEU A 20 -1.20 34.48 -7.10
N ALA A 21 -0.86 34.58 -8.40
CA ALA A 21 -1.78 35.02 -9.44
C ALA A 21 -2.81 33.93 -9.81
N ASP A 22 -2.41 32.66 -9.83
CA ASP A 22 -3.31 31.53 -10.11
C ASP A 22 -4.29 31.23 -8.96
N GLU A 23 -3.98 31.63 -7.71
CA GLU A 23 -4.88 31.47 -6.55
C GLU A 23 -6.07 32.45 -6.56
N ALA A 24 -6.01 33.54 -7.33
CA ALA A 24 -7.08 34.53 -7.41
C ALA A 24 -8.23 34.13 -8.38
N ASP A 25 -8.00 33.14 -9.26
CA ASP A 25 -8.94 32.74 -10.33
C ASP A 25 -9.67 31.41 -10.04
N LEU A 26 -9.64 30.91 -8.80
CA LEU A 26 -10.31 29.66 -8.39
C LEU A 26 -11.55 29.85 -7.49
N SER A 27 -12.15 31.04 -7.48
CA SER A 27 -13.57 31.14 -7.08
C SER A 27 -14.44 30.83 -8.29
N ASP A 28 -15.25 29.78 -8.18
CA ASP A 28 -16.26 29.31 -9.14
C ASP A 28 -15.84 28.06 -9.93
N ASN A 29 -15.87 26.93 -9.24
CA ASN A 29 -16.32 25.67 -9.86
C ASN A 29 -17.05 24.83 -8.82
N GLU A 30 -18.33 25.17 -8.64
CA GLU A 30 -19.35 24.23 -8.22
C GLU A 30 -19.47 23.17 -9.31
N ASP A 31 -18.94 21.96 -9.08
CA ASP A 31 -19.52 20.69 -9.56
C ASP A 31 -18.59 19.50 -9.24
N ALA A 32 -18.66 19.06 -7.99
CA ALA A 32 -18.36 17.69 -7.62
C ALA A 32 -19.36 17.28 -6.53
N GLN A 33 -20.51 16.74 -6.93
CA GLN A 33 -21.41 16.07 -6.00
C GLN A 33 -20.74 14.79 -5.47
N VAL A 34 -19.95 14.96 -4.41
CA VAL A 34 -19.62 13.89 -3.48
C VAL A 34 -20.91 13.57 -2.74
N ILE A 35 -21.48 12.38 -2.97
CA ILE A 35 -22.57 11.88 -2.14
C ILE A 35 -21.98 11.65 -0.74
N THR A 36 -22.01 12.68 0.10
CA THR A 36 -21.73 12.60 1.53
C THR A 36 -23.00 12.14 2.22
N THR A 37 -23.29 10.83 2.19
CA THR A 37 -24.34 10.28 3.04
C THR A 37 -23.89 10.46 4.49
N ASN A 38 -24.67 11.21 5.27
CA ASN A 38 -24.39 11.47 6.67
C ASN A 38 -24.27 10.12 7.42
N PRO A 39 -23.19 9.86 8.17
CA PRO A 39 -22.95 8.56 8.80
C PRO A 39 -24.04 8.16 9.80
N ALA A 40 -24.66 9.14 10.46
CA ALA A 40 -25.78 8.90 11.34
C ALA A 40 -27.01 8.35 10.60
N GLU A 41 -27.26 8.82 9.38
CA GLU A 41 -28.39 8.37 8.54
C GLU A 41 -28.14 6.96 7.98
N ALA A 42 -26.90 6.63 7.65
CA ALA A 42 -26.53 5.30 7.18
C ALA A 42 -26.63 4.24 8.30
N ILE A 43 -26.22 4.58 9.52
CA ILE A 43 -26.36 3.71 10.69
C ILE A 43 -27.84 3.52 11.04
N ASP A 44 -28.64 4.59 11.04
CA ASP A 44 -30.09 4.50 11.30
C ASP A 44 -30.80 3.65 10.24
N SER A 45 -30.44 3.79 8.96
CA SER A 45 -30.98 2.93 7.90
C SER A 45 -30.63 1.46 8.10
N ALA A 46 -29.37 1.14 8.46
CA ALA A 46 -28.94 -0.24 8.69
C ALA A 46 -29.61 -0.87 9.91
N VAL A 47 -29.82 -0.10 10.99
CA VAL A 47 -30.55 -0.55 12.17
C VAL A 47 -32.03 -0.78 11.87
N ARG A 48 -32.63 0.04 11.00
CA ARG A 48 -34.02 -0.16 10.54
C ARG A 48 -34.21 -1.43 9.72
N GLU A 49 -33.21 -1.87 8.94
CA GLU A 49 -33.30 -3.17 8.25
C GLU A 49 -33.40 -4.35 9.22
N LEU A 50 -32.80 -4.21 10.41
CA LEU A 50 -32.86 -5.21 11.49
C LEU A 50 -34.23 -5.25 12.19
N TRP A 51 -35.14 -4.30 11.94
CA TRP A 51 -36.49 -4.31 12.50
C TRP A 51 -37.32 -5.51 12.05
N SER A 52 -36.96 -6.15 10.95
CA SER A 52 -37.53 -7.45 10.54
C SER A 52 -37.34 -8.56 11.59
N LEU A 53 -36.36 -8.43 12.49
CA LEU A 53 -36.04 -9.38 13.56
C LEU A 53 -36.75 -9.08 14.88
N ARG A 54 -37.62 -8.07 14.92
CA ARG A 54 -38.30 -7.59 16.14
C ARG A 54 -39.07 -8.67 16.88
N ASN A 55 -39.68 -9.61 16.15
CA ASN A 55 -40.47 -10.70 16.73
C ASN A 55 -39.64 -11.95 17.04
N GLN A 56 -38.34 -11.94 16.71
CA GLN A 56 -37.44 -13.09 16.86
C GLN A 56 -36.45 -12.91 18.03
N THR A 57 -36.50 -11.76 18.69
CA THR A 57 -35.59 -11.39 19.79
C THR A 57 -36.36 -11.10 21.06
N ALA A 58 -35.92 -11.69 22.17
CA ALA A 58 -36.61 -11.56 23.46
C ALA A 58 -36.59 -10.13 24.03
N ASN A 59 -35.57 -9.34 23.68
CA ASN A 59 -35.47 -7.93 24.03
C ASN A 59 -34.91 -7.13 22.85
N PHE A 60 -35.80 -6.73 21.95
CA PHE A 60 -35.43 -5.99 20.74
C PHE A 60 -34.80 -4.63 21.04
N VAL A 61 -35.22 -3.95 22.12
CA VAL A 61 -34.68 -2.63 22.50
C VAL A 61 -33.19 -2.75 22.86
N ALA A 62 -32.83 -3.74 23.68
CA ALA A 62 -31.43 -3.99 24.03
C ALA A 62 -30.60 -4.44 22.80
N PHE A 63 -31.22 -5.20 21.89
CA PHE A 63 -30.57 -5.62 20.65
C PHE A 63 -30.33 -4.42 19.70
N GLU A 64 -31.29 -3.51 19.57
CA GLU A 64 -31.19 -2.29 18.77
C GLU A 64 -30.10 -1.35 19.31
N GLU A 65 -30.06 -1.16 20.63
CA GLU A 65 -29.01 -0.37 21.29
C GLU A 65 -27.62 -0.97 21.07
N GLU A 66 -27.47 -2.29 21.22
CA GLU A 66 -26.18 -2.98 21.02
C GLU A 66 -25.75 -2.98 19.54
N SER A 67 -26.70 -3.13 18.62
CA SER A 67 -26.44 -3.05 17.17
C SER A 67 -25.99 -1.65 16.78
N THR A 68 -26.67 -0.62 17.28
CA THR A 68 -26.32 0.79 17.06
C THR A 68 -24.93 1.10 17.62
N ARG A 69 -24.64 0.66 18.86
CA ARG A 69 -23.34 0.81 19.51
C ARG A 69 -22.22 0.12 18.72
N SER A 70 -22.47 -1.09 18.24
CA SER A 70 -21.51 -1.87 17.44
C SER A 70 -21.23 -1.22 16.08
N LEU A 71 -22.27 -0.81 15.36
CA LEU A 71 -22.15 -0.13 14.07
C LEU A 71 -21.46 1.23 14.21
N THR A 72 -21.78 2.01 15.24
CA THR A 72 -21.12 3.28 15.54
C THR A 72 -19.63 3.06 15.86
N SER A 73 -19.29 2.05 16.67
CA SER A 73 -17.90 1.70 16.99
C SER A 73 -17.12 1.26 15.75
N LEU A 74 -17.74 0.49 14.86
CA LEU A 74 -17.15 0.08 13.59
C LEU A 74 -16.96 1.27 12.65
N PHE A 75 -17.94 2.16 12.59
CA PHE A 75 -17.88 3.38 11.80
C PHE A 75 -16.80 4.32 12.31
N ASP A 76 -16.75 4.59 13.61
CA ASP A 76 -15.68 5.39 14.25
C ASP A 76 -14.30 4.80 14.01
N LYS A 77 -14.15 3.47 14.08
CA LYS A 77 -12.90 2.80 13.76
C LYS A 77 -12.56 2.96 12.28
N TRP A 78 -13.52 2.76 11.39
CA TRP A 78 -13.33 2.90 9.95
C TRP A 78 -12.98 4.35 9.56
N GLU A 79 -13.68 5.33 10.11
CA GLU A 79 -13.45 6.76 9.88
C GLU A 79 -12.10 7.18 10.45
N LYS A 80 -11.71 6.76 11.65
CA LYS A 80 -10.35 7.00 12.17
C LYS A 80 -9.26 6.39 11.27
N HIS A 81 -9.47 5.18 10.76
CA HIS A 81 -8.51 4.55 9.83
C HIS A 81 -8.46 5.28 8.48
N ARG A 82 -9.61 5.65 7.92
CA ARG A 82 -9.73 6.39 6.67
C ARG A 82 -9.11 7.77 6.80
N VAL A 83 -9.45 8.52 7.85
CA VAL A 83 -8.87 9.85 8.13
C VAL A 83 -7.37 9.76 8.33
N ILE A 84 -6.80 8.72 8.97
CA ILE A 84 -5.34 8.58 9.08
C ILE A 84 -4.69 8.20 7.75
N GLN A 85 -5.28 7.29 6.98
CA GLN A 85 -4.76 6.91 5.67
C GLN A 85 -4.83 8.09 4.70
N GLU A 86 -5.98 8.75 4.61
CA GLU A 86 -6.18 9.96 3.84
C GLU A 86 -5.25 11.05 4.36
N ARG A 87 -5.18 11.34 5.67
CA ARG A 87 -4.27 12.35 6.25
C ARG A 87 -2.79 12.02 6.08
N ILE A 88 -2.34 10.78 6.02
CA ILE A 88 -0.94 10.44 5.70
C ILE A 88 -0.68 10.61 4.19
N LEU A 89 -1.69 10.31 3.36
CA LEU A 89 -1.63 10.51 1.91
C LEU A 89 -1.88 11.98 1.49
N SER A 90 -2.51 12.79 2.36
CA SER A 90 -2.98 14.15 2.11
C SER A 90 -2.33 15.21 3.01
N SER A 91 -1.56 14.84 4.04
CA SER A 91 -0.71 15.79 4.78
C SER A 91 0.44 16.24 3.89
N THR A 92 0.21 17.34 3.18
CA THR A 92 1.25 18.19 2.58
C THR A 92 2.23 17.44 1.65
N ILE A 93 1.69 16.80 0.61
CA ILE A 93 2.27 16.55 -0.73
C ILE A 93 3.59 15.75 -0.87
N ILE A 94 4.41 15.50 0.16
CA ILE A 94 5.75 14.90 -0.04
C ILE A 94 5.87 13.45 0.49
N ALA A 95 5.30 13.10 1.65
CA ALA A 95 5.60 11.78 2.24
C ALA A 95 4.91 10.62 1.50
N GLY A 96 3.61 10.76 1.19
CA GLY A 96 2.85 9.72 0.50
C GLY A 96 3.34 9.48 -0.93
N SER A 97 3.69 10.55 -1.66
CA SER A 97 4.26 10.48 -3.01
C SER A 97 5.65 9.82 -2.99
N LEU A 98 6.53 10.18 -2.05
CA LEU A 98 7.84 9.54 -1.90
C LEU A 98 7.72 8.05 -1.56
N ILE A 99 6.79 7.67 -0.67
CA ILE A 99 6.52 6.26 -0.37
C ILE A 99 6.03 5.54 -1.62
N ALA A 100 5.11 6.14 -2.37
CA ALA A 100 4.58 5.56 -3.60
C ALA A 100 5.65 5.34 -4.65
N GLU A 101 6.50 6.35 -4.90
CA GLU A 101 7.63 6.27 -5.82
C GLU A 101 8.62 5.18 -5.42
N GLU A 102 8.97 5.13 -4.13
CA GLU A 102 9.94 4.18 -3.61
C GLU A 102 9.40 2.74 -3.69
N VAL A 103 8.14 2.49 -3.32
CA VAL A 103 7.50 1.17 -3.47
C VAL A 103 7.36 0.78 -4.93
N CYS A 104 7.03 1.73 -5.82
CA CYS A 104 7.02 1.47 -7.27
C CYS A 104 8.40 1.06 -7.78
N GLU A 105 9.48 1.67 -7.27
CA GLU A 105 10.84 1.26 -7.63
C GLU A 105 11.18 -0.12 -7.09
N TRP A 106 10.72 -0.49 -5.87
CA TRP A 106 10.87 -1.86 -5.38
C TRP A 106 10.17 -2.86 -6.29
N LEU A 107 8.92 -2.58 -6.69
CA LEU A 107 8.16 -3.42 -7.62
C LEU A 107 8.89 -3.60 -8.96
N LYS A 108 9.41 -2.51 -9.54
CA LYS A 108 10.23 -2.56 -10.76
C LYS A 108 11.49 -3.41 -10.57
N ILE A 109 12.20 -3.24 -9.45
CA ILE A 109 13.41 -4.02 -9.13
C ILE A 109 13.07 -5.51 -8.98
N ILE A 110 11.98 -5.85 -8.28
CA ILE A 110 11.52 -7.23 -8.12
C ILE A 110 11.31 -7.86 -9.49
N ARG A 111 10.48 -7.25 -10.34
CA ARG A 111 10.21 -7.73 -11.70
C ARG A 111 11.48 -7.91 -12.54
N ARG A 112 12.41 -6.96 -12.46
CA ARG A 112 13.72 -7.04 -13.15
C ARG A 112 14.55 -8.22 -12.64
N ARG A 113 14.53 -8.51 -11.34
CA ARG A 113 15.32 -9.56 -10.69
C ARG A 113 14.68 -10.95 -10.73
N LEU A 114 13.38 -11.06 -11.05
CA LEU A 114 12.74 -12.34 -11.36
C LEU A 114 13.39 -12.98 -12.60
N SER A 115 14.05 -14.11 -12.37
CA SER A 115 14.85 -14.83 -13.36
C SER A 115 14.63 -16.33 -13.25
N PRO A 116 14.54 -17.07 -14.37
CA PRO A 116 14.41 -18.52 -14.37
C PRO A 116 15.74 -19.23 -14.03
N ARG A 117 16.82 -18.48 -13.84
CA ARG A 117 18.13 -19.01 -13.44
C ARG A 117 18.34 -18.82 -11.95
N MET A 118 18.50 -19.93 -11.25
CA MET A 118 18.84 -19.97 -9.83
C MET A 118 20.24 -19.38 -9.60
N LYS A 119 20.38 -18.53 -8.57
CA LYS A 119 21.70 -18.10 -8.08
C LYS A 119 22.24 -19.13 -7.09
N ALA A 120 23.53 -19.40 -7.13
CA ALA A 120 24.18 -20.38 -6.26
C ALA A 120 24.06 -20.03 -4.76
N ARG A 121 24.20 -18.73 -4.41
CA ARG A 121 24.23 -18.29 -3.01
C ARG A 121 22.84 -18.07 -2.40
N ASN A 122 21.92 -17.50 -3.18
CA ASN A 122 20.56 -17.16 -2.77
C ASN A 122 19.59 -17.70 -3.82
N ALA A 123 19.32 -19.00 -3.75
CA ALA A 123 18.39 -19.66 -4.65
C ALA A 123 17.02 -18.98 -4.57
N TRP A 124 16.43 -18.67 -5.73
CA TRP A 124 15.04 -18.22 -5.87
C TRP A 124 14.62 -17.10 -4.90
N THR A 125 15.56 -16.19 -4.61
CA THR A 125 15.36 -15.08 -3.68
C THR A 125 15.74 -13.77 -4.34
N VAL A 126 14.88 -12.76 -4.18
CA VAL A 126 15.17 -11.37 -4.52
C VAL A 126 15.44 -10.62 -3.23
N GLU A 127 16.60 -9.98 -3.16
CA GLU A 127 16.98 -9.08 -2.09
C GLU A 127 17.36 -7.73 -2.73
N LEU A 128 16.90 -6.62 -2.18
CA LEU A 128 17.30 -5.28 -2.57
C LEU A 128 17.59 -4.44 -1.32
N THR A 129 18.53 -3.52 -1.46
CA THR A 129 18.92 -2.57 -0.41
C THR A 129 18.80 -1.17 -0.96
N ARG A 130 18.12 -0.28 -0.23
CA ARG A 130 17.92 1.12 -0.63
C ARG A 130 17.94 2.02 0.59
N TYR A 131 18.31 3.28 0.39
CA TYR A 131 18.23 4.28 1.45
C TYR A 131 16.78 4.74 1.62
N LEU A 132 16.34 4.82 2.88
CA LEU A 132 15.03 5.36 3.23
C LEU A 132 15.14 6.08 4.58
N SER A 133 14.56 7.27 4.67
CA SER A 133 14.55 7.99 5.95
C SER A 133 13.70 7.24 6.99
N TRP A 134 14.06 7.37 8.26
CA TRP A 134 13.30 6.73 9.34
C TRP A 134 11.86 7.23 9.38
N SER A 135 11.65 8.52 9.11
CA SER A 135 10.32 9.12 9.07
C SER A 135 9.41 8.43 8.04
N LEU A 136 9.90 8.20 6.82
CA LEU A 136 9.13 7.51 5.79
C LEU A 136 8.89 6.04 6.16
N PHE A 137 9.91 5.34 6.63
CA PHE A 137 9.75 3.95 7.07
C PHE A 137 8.77 3.82 8.25
N SER A 138 8.82 4.75 9.22
CA SER A 138 7.92 4.76 10.37
C SER A 138 6.47 4.97 9.94
N LEU A 139 6.22 5.86 8.98
CA LEU A 139 4.89 6.04 8.39
C LEU A 139 4.40 4.76 7.71
N MET A 140 5.24 4.11 6.90
CA MET A 140 4.89 2.81 6.31
C MET A 140 4.59 1.77 7.39
N LYS A 141 5.42 1.67 8.42
CA LYS A 141 5.23 0.76 9.56
C LYS A 141 3.88 1.02 10.24
N GLU A 142 3.54 2.27 10.50
CA GLU A 142 2.28 2.64 11.13
C GLU A 142 1.08 2.25 10.27
N VAL A 143 1.13 2.49 8.96
CA VAL A 143 0.05 2.10 8.04
C VAL A 143 -0.14 0.58 8.03
N VAL A 144 0.95 -0.19 7.99
CA VAL A 144 0.90 -1.66 8.06
C VAL A 144 0.23 -2.13 9.37
N LEU A 145 0.64 -1.56 10.51
CA LEU A 145 0.17 -1.99 11.84
C LEU A 145 -1.25 -1.51 12.18
N LYS A 146 -1.66 -0.34 11.71
CA LYS A 146 -3.00 0.24 11.96
C LYS A 146 -4.07 -0.29 11.02
N SER A 147 -3.74 -1.26 10.18
CA SER A 147 -4.74 -1.88 9.31
C SER A 147 -5.73 -2.75 10.12
N SER A 148 -6.94 -2.91 9.60
CA SER A 148 -8.05 -3.60 10.27
C SER A 148 -7.74 -5.04 10.71
N THR A 149 -6.76 -5.70 10.07
CA THR A 149 -6.32 -7.04 10.46
C THR A 149 -4.79 -7.12 10.61
N SER A 150 -4.33 -7.67 11.74
CA SER A 150 -2.91 -8.02 11.97
C SER A 150 -2.52 -9.35 11.31
N PHE A 151 -3.50 -10.10 10.80
CA PHE A 151 -3.28 -11.39 10.16
C PHE A 151 -2.29 -11.28 8.99
N GLY A 152 -1.31 -12.18 8.97
CA GLY A 152 -0.30 -12.24 7.92
C GLY A 152 0.88 -11.27 8.09
N ILE A 153 1.00 -10.59 9.25
CA ILE A 153 2.12 -9.69 9.58
C ILE A 153 2.74 -10.06 10.93
N MET A 154 4.07 -10.05 10.98
CA MET A 154 4.84 -10.08 12.21
C MET A 154 5.78 -8.88 12.25
N LEU A 155 5.84 -8.20 13.40
CA LEU A 155 6.75 -7.10 13.64
C LEU A 155 7.81 -7.53 14.65
N GLN A 156 9.08 -7.37 14.27
CA GLN A 156 10.21 -7.50 15.19
C GLN A 156 10.91 -6.15 15.30
N GLN A 157 11.00 -5.61 16.51
CA GLN A 157 11.63 -4.34 16.76
C GLN A 157 12.77 -4.53 17.76
N SER A 158 13.96 -4.08 17.36
CA SER A 158 15.15 -4.01 18.20
C SER A 158 15.67 -2.58 18.24
N GLU A 159 16.68 -2.32 19.08
CA GLU A 159 17.34 -1.02 19.10
C GLU A 159 17.95 -0.66 17.74
N LYS A 160 18.58 -1.65 17.08
CA LYS A 160 19.35 -1.47 15.84
C LYS A 160 18.50 -1.57 14.57
N GLU A 161 17.42 -2.34 14.59
CA GLU A 161 16.64 -2.67 13.40
C GLU A 161 15.15 -2.87 13.67
N VAL A 162 14.35 -2.73 12.62
CA VAL A 162 12.92 -3.00 12.63
C VAL A 162 12.59 -3.86 11.43
N VAL A 163 11.94 -5.01 11.63
CA VAL A 163 11.60 -5.95 10.57
C VAL A 163 10.09 -6.15 10.52
N ILE A 164 9.51 -5.85 9.37
CA ILE A 164 8.13 -6.17 9.03
C ILE A 164 8.17 -7.44 8.18
N THR A 165 7.56 -8.51 8.68
CA THR A 165 7.51 -9.81 8.00
C THR A 165 6.08 -10.06 7.57
N PHE A 166 5.88 -10.30 6.28
CA PHE A 166 4.61 -10.67 5.69
C PHE A 166 4.60 -12.17 5.40
N THR A 167 3.61 -12.88 5.93
CA THR A 167 3.42 -14.33 5.73
C THR A 167 2.26 -14.65 4.79
N ASN A 168 1.50 -13.64 4.37
CA ASN A 168 0.36 -13.79 3.48
C ASN A 168 0.48 -12.88 2.25
N ILE A 169 0.36 -13.46 1.05
CA ILE A 169 0.44 -12.72 -0.21
C ILE A 169 -0.68 -11.68 -0.37
N GLY A 170 -1.92 -12.01 0.02
CA GLY A 170 -3.06 -11.09 -0.06
C GLY A 170 -2.84 -9.84 0.79
N ARG A 171 -2.17 -10.01 1.94
CA ARG A 171 -1.77 -8.89 2.80
C ARG A 171 -0.73 -7.99 2.13
N VAL A 172 0.29 -8.59 1.52
CA VAL A 172 1.30 -7.83 0.75
C VAL A 172 0.63 -7.04 -0.37
N LEU A 173 -0.24 -7.67 -1.16
CA LEU A 173 -0.90 -7.02 -2.29
C LEU A 173 -1.74 -5.80 -1.84
N ARG A 174 -2.48 -5.93 -0.74
CA ARG A 174 -3.28 -4.84 -0.16
C ARG A 174 -2.42 -3.67 0.31
N ASP A 175 -1.36 -3.96 1.06
CA ASP A 175 -0.52 -2.90 1.62
C ASP A 175 0.31 -2.23 0.52
N PHE A 176 0.78 -3.00 -0.46
CA PHE A 176 1.49 -2.46 -1.62
C PHE A 176 0.59 -1.63 -2.53
N GLU A 177 -0.67 -2.02 -2.72
CA GLU A 177 -1.67 -1.17 -3.41
C GLU A 177 -1.83 0.17 -2.67
N THR A 178 -1.96 0.13 -1.34
CA THR A 178 -2.11 1.33 -0.51
C THR A 178 -0.89 2.25 -0.65
N PHE A 179 0.32 1.70 -0.67
CA PHE A 179 1.54 2.49 -0.76
C PHE A 179 1.81 3.00 -2.17
N SER A 180 1.70 2.14 -3.18
CA SER A 180 2.11 2.47 -4.55
C SER A 180 1.01 3.11 -5.40
N ARG A 181 -0.25 3.02 -4.96
CA ARG A 181 -1.45 3.35 -5.75
C ARG A 181 -1.59 2.50 -7.03
N VAL A 182 -0.87 1.38 -7.12
CA VAL A 182 -0.99 0.39 -8.20
C VAL A 182 -2.00 -0.67 -7.79
N ALA A 183 -2.93 -1.01 -8.68
CA ALA A 183 -3.98 -1.99 -8.39
C ALA A 183 -3.39 -3.37 -8.02
N ARG A 184 -4.04 -4.09 -7.09
CA ARG A 184 -3.59 -5.45 -6.67
C ARG A 184 -3.42 -6.41 -7.84
N SER A 185 -4.29 -6.32 -8.83
CA SER A 185 -4.26 -7.15 -10.03
C SER A 185 -2.98 -6.91 -10.83
N GLU A 186 -2.55 -5.66 -10.98
CA GLU A 186 -1.30 -5.30 -11.66
C GLU A 186 -0.08 -5.71 -10.83
N ILE A 187 -0.09 -5.50 -9.51
CA ILE A 187 1.00 -5.95 -8.63
C ILE A 187 1.20 -7.47 -8.78
N SER A 188 0.13 -8.25 -8.70
CA SER A 188 0.16 -9.71 -8.81
C SER A 188 0.57 -10.20 -10.20
N SER A 189 -0.07 -9.70 -11.25
CA SER A 189 0.09 -10.20 -12.63
C SER A 189 1.30 -9.63 -13.38
N TYR A 190 1.75 -8.42 -13.03
CA TYR A 190 2.85 -7.76 -13.72
C TYR A 190 4.10 -7.69 -12.87
N TYR A 191 4.04 -7.19 -11.64
CA TYR A 191 5.27 -7.00 -10.86
C TYR A 191 5.75 -8.28 -10.18
N PHE A 192 4.82 -9.08 -9.66
CA PHE A 192 5.10 -10.31 -8.92
C PHE A 192 5.08 -11.56 -9.78
N SER A 193 4.77 -11.45 -11.06
CA SER A 193 4.86 -12.59 -11.97
C SER A 193 5.46 -12.23 -13.32
N LYS A 194 6.08 -13.23 -13.94
CA LYS A 194 6.81 -13.07 -15.19
C LYS A 194 6.81 -14.37 -15.97
N THR A 195 6.30 -14.32 -17.20
CA THR A 195 6.41 -15.43 -18.14
C THR A 195 7.72 -15.32 -18.91
N CYS A 196 8.55 -16.36 -18.81
CA CYS A 196 9.80 -16.47 -19.54
C CYS A 196 9.58 -17.22 -20.86
N ARG A 197 10.26 -16.77 -21.91
CA ARG A 197 10.24 -17.38 -23.25
C ARG A 197 11.64 -17.88 -23.63
N GLY A 198 11.72 -18.71 -24.67
CA GLY A 198 12.99 -19.26 -25.17
C GLY A 198 13.46 -20.48 -24.39
N LYS A 199 14.78 -20.67 -24.26
CA LYS A 199 15.40 -21.88 -23.67
C LYS A 199 15.03 -22.12 -22.20
N SER A 200 14.55 -21.11 -21.49
CA SER A 200 14.11 -21.20 -20.09
C SER A 200 12.64 -20.80 -19.99
N LYS A 201 11.80 -21.45 -20.81
CA LYS A 201 10.37 -21.18 -20.86
C LYS A 201 9.68 -21.68 -19.58
N GLY A 202 8.79 -20.85 -19.06
CA GLY A 202 8.10 -21.11 -17.81
C GLY A 202 7.50 -19.86 -17.20
N LYS A 203 6.90 -20.02 -16.03
CA LYS A 203 6.29 -18.94 -15.25
C LYS A 203 7.06 -18.73 -13.97
N ILE A 204 7.25 -17.47 -13.61
CA ILE A 204 7.85 -17.06 -12.35
C ILE A 204 6.80 -16.32 -11.54
N ALA A 205 6.69 -16.63 -10.25
CA ALA A 205 5.78 -15.94 -9.35
C ALA A 205 6.42 -15.70 -7.98
N VAL A 206 6.24 -14.52 -7.40
CA VAL A 206 6.63 -14.23 -6.01
C VAL A 206 5.82 -15.11 -5.08
N LEU A 207 6.50 -15.69 -4.09
CA LEU A 207 5.92 -16.60 -3.13
C LEU A 207 6.03 -15.97 -1.74
N VAL A 208 4.89 -15.91 -1.05
CA VAL A 208 4.79 -15.38 0.31
C VAL A 208 3.95 -16.36 1.13
N THR A 209 4.62 -17.09 2.01
CA THR A 209 4.04 -18.05 2.96
C THR A 209 4.70 -17.88 4.33
N GLU A 210 4.25 -18.62 5.33
CA GLU A 210 4.90 -18.63 6.65
C GLU A 210 6.33 -19.15 6.60
N GLU A 211 6.60 -20.17 5.76
CA GLU A 211 7.94 -20.74 5.57
C GLU A 211 8.86 -19.84 4.75
N LYS A 212 8.29 -19.13 3.77
CA LYS A 212 9.01 -18.25 2.84
C LYS A 212 8.36 -16.86 2.87
N PRO A 213 8.55 -16.11 3.96
CA PRO A 213 7.91 -14.82 4.12
C PRO A 213 8.61 -13.74 3.29
N LEU A 214 7.87 -12.66 3.02
CA LEU A 214 8.44 -11.42 2.51
C LEU A 214 8.84 -10.54 3.69
N GLN A 215 10.04 -9.96 3.65
CA GLN A 215 10.57 -9.16 4.74
C GLN A 215 10.97 -7.76 4.27
N ILE A 216 10.58 -6.76 5.04
CA ILE A 216 11.04 -5.38 4.93
C ILE A 216 11.76 -5.03 6.22
N LYS A 217 13.09 -4.98 6.16
CA LYS A 217 13.96 -4.72 7.30
C LYS A 217 14.54 -3.31 7.18
N TYR A 218 14.42 -2.51 8.23
CA TYR A 218 15.04 -1.21 8.36
C TYR A 218 16.24 -1.26 9.31
N ILE A 219 17.39 -0.78 8.87
CA ILE A 219 18.61 -0.68 9.67
C ILE A 219 18.77 0.77 10.10
N LYS A 220 18.51 1.07 11.39
CA LYS A 220 18.43 2.45 11.89
C LYS A 220 19.73 3.22 11.72
N ARG A 221 20.86 2.59 12.02
CA ARG A 221 22.19 3.22 11.95
C ARG A 221 22.57 3.64 10.53
N LYS A 222 22.10 2.93 9.51
CA LYS A 222 22.46 3.17 8.11
C LYS A 222 21.39 3.93 7.33
N SER A 223 20.20 4.07 7.91
CA SER A 223 19.02 4.56 7.20
C SER A 223 18.74 3.80 5.90
N GLU A 224 18.88 2.48 5.98
CA GLU A 224 18.70 1.57 4.85
C GLU A 224 17.54 0.64 5.10
N ILE A 225 16.80 0.35 4.04
CA ILE A 225 15.89 -0.77 3.96
C ILE A 225 16.54 -1.94 3.22
N ILE A 226 16.24 -3.13 3.69
CA ILE A 226 16.50 -4.39 3.01
C ILE A 226 15.14 -5.04 2.78
N PHE A 227 14.76 -5.15 1.51
CA PHE A 227 13.58 -5.88 1.11
C PHE A 227 14.01 -7.25 0.58
N LYS A 228 13.37 -8.31 1.08
CA LYS A 228 13.66 -9.69 0.72
C LYS A 228 12.36 -10.43 0.42
N CYS A 229 12.29 -11.13 -0.71
CA CYS A 229 11.18 -12.02 -1.03
C CYS A 229 11.66 -13.28 -1.76
N HIS A 230 10.89 -14.35 -1.63
CA HIS A 230 11.09 -15.60 -2.34
C HIS A 230 10.23 -15.64 -3.60
N TYR A 231 10.60 -16.46 -4.56
CA TYR A 231 9.81 -16.68 -5.76
C TYR A 231 9.93 -18.13 -6.22
N SER A 232 8.98 -18.60 -7.02
CA SER A 232 9.04 -19.91 -7.66
C SER A 232 9.20 -19.76 -9.16
N PHE A 233 9.78 -20.77 -9.79
CA PHE A 233 9.78 -20.94 -11.24
C PHE A 233 9.15 -22.28 -11.59
N GLU A 234 8.12 -22.23 -12.42
CA GLU A 234 7.48 -23.40 -13.01
C GLU A 234 7.92 -23.50 -14.47
N ASN A 235 8.58 -24.59 -14.85
CA ASN A 235 9.01 -24.78 -16.24
C ASN A 235 7.84 -25.22 -17.13
N GLU A 236 8.07 -25.32 -18.44
CA GLU A 236 7.03 -25.74 -19.39
C GLU A 236 6.52 -27.18 -19.23
N PHE A 237 7.21 -28.00 -18.43
CA PHE A 237 6.83 -29.37 -18.12
C PHE A 237 6.11 -29.49 -16.76
N GLY A 238 5.85 -28.37 -16.08
CA GLY A 238 5.14 -28.33 -14.79
C GLY A 238 6.02 -28.57 -13.56
N TYR A 239 7.35 -28.64 -13.70
CA TYR A 239 8.24 -28.74 -12.53
C TYR A 239 8.41 -27.37 -11.87
N VAL A 240 8.20 -27.33 -10.56
CA VAL A 240 8.30 -26.12 -9.74
C VAL A 240 9.60 -26.12 -8.93
N PHE A 241 10.34 -25.02 -9.01
CA PHE A 241 11.56 -24.76 -8.24
C PHE A 241 11.31 -23.54 -7.35
N SER A 242 11.62 -23.61 -6.04
CA SER A 242 11.43 -22.48 -5.12
C SER A 242 12.36 -22.54 -3.92
#